data_AF-A0A7C3BY00-F1
#
_entry.id   AF-A0A7C3BY00-F1
#
_cell.length_a   1.000
_cell.length_b   1.000
_cell.length_c   1.000
_cell.angle_alpha   90.00
_cell.angle_beta   90.00
_cell.angle_gamma   90.00
#
_symmetry.space_group_name_H-M   'P 1'
#
loop_
_entity.id
_entity.type
_entity.pdbx_description
1 polymer ?
#
loop_
_entity_poly.entity_id
_entity_poly.type
_entity_poly.pdbx_seq_one_letter_code
_entity_poly.pdbx_strand_id
1 'polypeptide(L)' 'MVKGNLGRGWSDWFGGFGITHATGNSILQGSVRDQSELRGILSGLADLGLDLISVNTVIADRETGKRR' A
#
# COMPACT_ATOMS: atom_id res chain seq x y z
N MET A 1 5.17 2.80 -0.60
CA MET A 1 5.99 2.77 0.63
C MET A 1 5.92 4.13 1.27
N VAL A 2 5.78 4.17 2.58
CA VAL A 2 5.78 5.40 3.38
C VAL A 2 6.81 5.30 4.51
N LYS A 3 7.29 6.45 4.98
CA LYS A 3 8.24 6.52 6.08
C LYS A 3 7.57 6.18 7.42
N GLY A 4 8.29 5.47 8.28
CA GLY A 4 7.80 5.06 9.60
C GLY A 4 6.98 3.77 9.58
N ASN A 5 6.73 3.24 10.79
CA ASN A 5 5.97 2.00 10.99
C ASN A 5 4.52 2.33 11.34
N LEU A 6 3.59 2.07 10.42
CA LEU A 6 2.16 2.22 10.63
C LEU A 6 1.64 1.06 11.49
N GLY A 7 0.84 1.35 12.52
CA GLY A 7 0.25 0.32 13.38
C GLY A 7 -0.76 -0.58 12.65
N ARG A 8 -1.16 -1.70 13.27
CA ARG A 8 -2.10 -2.67 12.68
C ARG A 8 -3.50 -2.10 12.34
N GLY A 9 -3.94 -1.04 13.02
CA GLY A 9 -5.26 -0.43 12.78
C GLY A 9 -5.37 0.39 11.48
N TRP A 10 -4.27 0.57 10.76
CA TRP A 10 -4.24 1.37 9.54
C TRP A 10 -4.77 0.63 8.31
N SER A 11 -4.80 -0.71 8.31
CA SER A 11 -5.27 -1.49 7.17
C SER A 11 -6.71 -1.16 6.77
N ASP A 12 -7.61 -0.99 7.74
CA ASP A 12 -9.01 -0.63 7.47
C ASP A 12 -9.14 0.80 6.92
N TRP A 13 -8.28 1.71 7.38
CA TRP A 13 -8.26 3.10 6.95
C TRP A 13 -7.85 3.25 5.48
N PHE A 14 -6.95 2.39 5.00
CA PHE A 14 -6.51 2.34 3.61
C PHE A 14 -7.30 1.33 2.77
N GLY A 15 -8.59 1.16 3.01
CA GLY A 15 -9.46 0.35 2.15
C GLY A 15 -9.09 -1.14 2.13
N GLY A 16 -8.56 -1.67 3.23
CA GLY A 16 -8.15 -3.08 3.34
C GLY A 16 -6.76 -3.38 2.78
N PHE A 17 -5.92 -2.35 2.58
CA PHE A 17 -4.53 -2.58 2.19
C PHE A 17 -3.78 -3.38 3.25
N GLY A 18 -3.02 -4.37 2.78
CA GLY A 18 -2.05 -5.06 3.61
C GLY A 18 -0.92 -4.11 3.98
N ILE A 19 -0.53 -4.12 5.26
CA ILE A 19 0.59 -3.34 5.77
C ILE A 19 1.70 -4.28 6.17
N THR A 20 2.86 -4.12 5.52
CA THR A 20 4.09 -4.84 5.84
C THR A 20 5.13 -3.85 6.35
N HIS A 21 5.75 -4.13 7.50
CA HIS A 21 6.85 -3.34 8.01
C HIS A 21 8.17 -3.72 7.33
N ALA A 22 8.92 -2.72 6.92
CA ALA A 22 10.24 -2.87 6.31
C ALA A 22 11.18 -1.82 6.93
N THR A 23 12.16 -2.25 7.71
CA THR A 23 13.20 -1.44 8.39
C THR A 23 12.92 0.07 8.45
N GLY A 24 12.09 0.48 9.41
CA GLY A 24 11.77 1.90 9.66
C GLY A 24 10.72 2.51 8.72
N ASN A 25 10.12 1.72 7.84
CA ASN A 25 9.12 2.12 6.85
C ASN A 25 7.95 1.13 6.79
N SER A 26 6.88 1.53 6.11
CA SER A 26 5.72 0.69 5.86
C SER A 26 5.42 0.56 4.38
N ILE A 27 5.15 -0.66 3.96
CA ILE A 27 4.66 -0.98 2.63
C ILE A 27 3.16 -1.19 2.74
N LEU A 28 2.39 -0.33 2.07
CA LEU A 28 0.97 -0.52 1.88
C LEU A 28 0.78 -1.19 0.51
N GLN A 29 0.14 -2.36 0.49
CA GLN A 29 -0.10 -3.13 -0.71
C GLN A 29 -1.58 -3.53 -0.80
N GLY A 30 -2.19 -3.26 -1.95
CA GLY A 30 -3.60 -3.56 -2.18
C GLY A 30 -3.97 -3.35 -3.64
N SER A 31 -5.16 -3.82 -4.01
CA SER A 31 -5.74 -3.55 -5.32
C SER A 31 -6.27 -2.12 -5.35
N VAL A 32 -6.13 -1.47 -6.50
CA VAL A 32 -6.74 -0.17 -6.76
C VAL A 32 -7.59 -0.30 -8.03
N ARG A 33 -8.87 0.05 -7.92
CA ARG A 33 -9.86 -0.04 -8.99
C ARG A 33 -9.61 0.94 -10.11
N ASP A 34 -9.23 2.18 -9.77
CA ASP A 34 -8.97 3.24 -10.74
C ASP A 34 -8.03 4.35 -10.21
N GLN A 35 -7.70 5.30 -11.08
CA GLN A 35 -6.83 6.42 -10.73
C GLN A 35 -7.44 7.39 -9.70
N SER A 36 -8.77 7.45 -9.57
CA SER A 36 -9.42 8.31 -8.58
C SER A 36 -9.26 7.72 -7.17
N GLU A 37 -9.40 6.41 -7.03
CA GLU A 37 -9.13 5.71 -5.77
C GLU A 37 -7.66 5.84 -5.36
N LEU A 38 -6.71 5.67 -6.31
CA LEU A 38 -5.29 5.93 -6.05
C LEU A 38 -5.07 7.34 -5.50
N ARG A 39 -5.63 8.35 -6.17
CA ARG A 39 -5.49 9.76 -5.77
C ARG A 39 -6.10 10.03 -4.39
N GLY A 40 -7.22 9.39 -4.06
CA GLY A 40 -7.83 9.47 -2.73
C GLY A 40 -6.89 8.94 -1.64
N ILE A 41 -6.29 7.77 -1.86
CA ILE A 41 -5.31 7.17 -0.94
C ILE A 41 -4.10 8.09 -0.77
N LEU A 42 -3.54 8.60 -1.88
CA LEU A 42 -2.38 9.49 -1.83
C LEU A 42 -2.67 10.82 -1.11
N SER A 43 -3.86 11.39 -1.32
CA SER A 43 -4.30 12.58 -0.57
C SER A 43 -4.42 12.27 0.92
N GLY A 44 -5.04 11.14 1.28
CA GLY A 44 -5.16 10.73 2.68
C GLY A 44 -3.81 10.56 3.37
N LEU A 45 -2.81 9.98 2.69
CA LEU A 45 -1.45 9.90 3.20
C LEU A 45 -0.84 11.29 3.47
N ALA A 46 -1.06 12.24 2.55
CA ALA A 46 -0.57 13.61 2.70
C ALA A 46 -1.26 14.36 3.84
N ASP A 47 -2.59 14.19 3.99
CA ASP A 47 -3.38 14.83 5.06
C ASP A 47 -2.94 14.38 6.46
N LEU A 48 -2.36 13.17 6.56
CA LEU A 48 -1.81 12.62 7.79
C LEU A 48 -0.34 13.00 8.05
N GLY A 49 0.27 13.75 7.13
CA GLY A 49 1.69 14.11 7.20
C GLY A 49 2.64 12.92 7.03
N LEU A 50 2.20 11.86 6.35
CA LEU A 50 3.05 10.70 6.07
C LEU A 50 3.91 10.97 4.83
N ASP A 51 5.22 10.84 4.98
CA ASP A 51 6.16 10.96 3.86
C ASP A 51 6.00 9.77 2.92
N LEU A 52 5.47 10.02 1.72
CA LEU A 52 5.44 9.04 0.63
C LEU A 52 6.85 8.87 0.04
N ILE A 53 7.39 7.66 0.13
CA ILE A 53 8.73 7.35 -0.39
C ILE A 53 8.64 6.88 -1.85
N SER A 54 7.69 5.98 -2.15
CA SER A 54 7.56 5.40 -3.49
C SER A 54 6.18 4.80 -3.74
N VAL A 55 5.78 4.76 -5.01
CA VAL A 55 4.59 4.04 -5.50
C VAL A 55 5.04 3.10 -6.62
N ASN A 56 4.70 1.82 -6.50
CA ASN A 56 5.06 0.82 -7.48
C ASN A 56 3.80 0.02 -7.84
N THR A 57 3.58 -0.18 -9.14
CA THR A 57 2.56 -1.12 -9.62
C THR A 57 3.11 -2.54 -9.48
N VAL A 58 2.48 -3.34 -8.63
CA VAL A 58 2.72 -4.78 -8.58
C VAL A 58 1.76 -5.45 -9.55
N ILE A 59 2.27 -5.87 -10.70
CA ILE A 59 1.54 -6.82 -11.54
C ILE A 59 1.54 -8.10 -10.73
N ALA A 60 0.36 -8.57 -10.31
CA ALA A 60 0.26 -9.92 -9.77
C ALA A 60 0.86 -10.84 -10.82
N ASP A 61 2.01 -11.45 -10.50
CA ASP A 61 2.54 -12.53 -11.32
C ASP A 61 1.38 -13.52 -11.44
N ARG A 62 0.78 -13.63 -12.63
CA ARG A 62 -0.21 -14.67 -12.87
C ARG A 62 0.53 -15.94 -12.54
N GLU A 63 0.18 -16.57 -11.42
CA GLU A 63 0.81 -17.80 -10.95
C GLU A 63 1.16 -18.67 -12.16
N THR A 64 2.44 -18.69 -12.53
CA THR A 64 2.88 -19.55 -13.62
C THR A 64 2.78 -20.96 -13.10
N GLY A 65 1.65 -21.61 -13.40
CA GLY A 65 1.49 -23.05 -13.45
C GLY A 65 1.89 -23.83 -12.20
N LYS A 66 0.87 -24.31 -11.48
CA LYS A 66 0.74 -25.70 -11.02
C LYS A 66 2.06 -26.50 -11.09
N ARG A 67 2.82 -26.54 -10.01
CA ARG A 67 3.93 -27.50 -9.86
C ARG A 67 3.49 -28.68 -9.00
N ARG A 68 3.17 -29.75 -9.73
CA ARG A 68 3.29 -31.19 -9.43
C ARG A 68 2.62 -31.74 -8.17
#